data_AF-A0A292PW50-F1
#
_entry.id   AF-A0A292PW50-F1
#
_cell.length_a   1.000
_cell.length_b   1.000
_cell.length_c   1.000
_cell.angle_alpha   90.00
_cell.angle_beta   90.00
_cell.angle_gamma   90.00
#
_symmetry.space_group_name_H-M   'P 1'
#
loop_
_entity.id
_entity.type
_entity.pdbx_description
1 polymer ?
#
loop_
_entity_poly.entity_id
_entity_poly.type
_entity_poly.pdbx_seq_one_letter_code
_entity_poly.pdbx_strand_id
1 'polypeptide(L)' 'REVQKWLNVVDPATNFSSALAVREPGTGNWLLEGRDYMDWKEGRGGVFWLHGIPGCGKSVL' A
#
# COMPACT_ATOMS: atom_id res chain seq x y z
N ARG A 1 -0.93 23.57 -6.16
CA ARG A 1 -2.29 23.00 -6.02
C ARG A 1 -2.77 22.34 -7.31
N GLU A 2 -2.49 22.91 -8.48
CA GLU A 2 -2.83 22.29 -9.79
C GLU A 2 -2.22 20.90 -10.01
N VAL A 3 -0.93 20.71 -9.67
CA VAL A 3 -0.27 19.40 -9.81
C VAL A 3 -0.93 18.30 -8.97
N GLN A 4 -1.34 18.61 -7.73
CA GLN A 4 -2.07 17.64 -6.90
C GLN A 4 -3.43 17.30 -7.51
N LYS A 5 -4.19 18.28 -8.02
CA LYS A 5 -5.45 18.01 -8.71
C LYS A 5 -5.26 17.17 -9.97
N TRP A 6 -4.20 17.43 -10.73
CA TRP A 6 -3.85 16.65 -11.92
C TRP A 6 -3.50 15.20 -11.57
N LEU A 7 -2.80 14.95 -10.45
CA LEU A 7 -2.49 13.61 -9.97
C LEU A 7 -3.72 12.88 -9.40
N ASN A 8 -4.70 13.62 -8.87
CA ASN A 8 -5.89 13.08 -8.22
C ASN A 8 -7.03 12.78 -9.20
N VAL A 9 -6.72 12.18 -10.35
CA VAL A 9 -7.73 11.74 -11.35
C VAL A 9 -8.70 10.72 -10.75
N VAL A 10 -8.22 9.93 -9.79
CA VAL A 10 -9.00 9.00 -8.98
C VAL A 10 -8.78 9.37 -7.53
N ASP A 11 -9.85 9.44 -6.73
CA ASP A 11 -9.73 9.70 -5.30
C ASP A 11 -9.04 8.50 -4.60
N PRO A 12 -7.83 8.67 -4.06
CA PRO A 12 -7.10 7.59 -3.41
C PRO A 12 -7.79 7.13 -2.12
N ALA A 13 -8.55 8.00 -1.45
CA ALA A 13 -9.24 7.66 -0.22
C ALA A 13 -10.34 6.60 -0.47
N THR A 14 -11.07 6.73 -1.58
CA THR A 14 -12.08 5.75 -2.00
C THR A 14 -11.47 4.37 -2.27
N ASN A 15 -10.34 4.32 -2.99
CA ASN A 15 -9.65 3.06 -3.28
C ASN A 15 -9.12 2.41 -2.00
N PHE A 16 -8.48 3.20 -1.13
CA PHE A 16 -7.98 2.73 0.15
C PHE A 16 -9.11 2.18 1.03
N SER A 17 -10.23 2.90 1.13
CA SER A 17 -11.37 2.47 1.95
C SER A 17 -12.00 1.17 1.43
N SER A 18 -12.13 1.04 0.10
CA SER A 18 -12.65 -0.18 -0.53
C SER A 18 -11.73 -1.37 -0.30
N ALA A 19 -10.42 -1.18 -0.42
CA ALA A 19 -9.42 -2.21 -0.12
C ALA A 19 -9.47 -2.63 1.36
N LEU A 20 -9.53 -1.66 2.26
CA LEU A 20 -9.59 -1.92 3.70
C LEU A 20 -10.86 -2.69 4.10
N ALA A 21 -12.00 -2.42 3.45
CA ALA A 21 -13.26 -3.10 3.72
C ALA A 21 -13.25 -4.59 3.37
N VAL A 22 -12.41 -5.00 2.41
CA VAL A 22 -12.26 -6.42 1.99
C VAL A 22 -10.97 -7.06 2.52
N ARG A 23 -10.19 -6.33 3.32
CA ARG A 23 -8.95 -6.83 3.90
C ARG A 23 -9.24 -7.79 5.04
N GLU A 24 -8.66 -8.98 4.95
CA GLU A 24 -8.73 -9.96 6.03
C GLU A 24 -7.92 -9.48 7.25
N PRO A 25 -8.54 -9.37 8.44
CA PRO A 25 -7.86 -8.89 9.65
C PRO A 25 -6.61 -9.71 9.99
N GLY A 26 -5.52 -9.03 10.37
CA GLY A 26 -4.24 -9.64 10.74
C GLY A 26 -3.37 -10.06 9.54
N THR A 27 -3.91 -10.09 8.32
CA THR A 27 -3.08 -10.31 7.13
C THR A 27 -2.25 -9.06 6.80
N GLY A 28 -1.04 -9.28 6.30
CA GLY A 28 -0.11 -8.20 5.97
C GLY A 28 0.67 -7.58 7.12
N ASN A 29 0.33 -7.86 8.38
CA ASN A 29 1.10 -7.38 9.54
C ASN A 29 2.57 -7.82 9.48
N TRP A 30 2.84 -9.04 9.00
CA TRP A 30 4.20 -9.54 8.81
C TRP A 30 5.06 -8.65 7.90
N LEU A 31 4.44 -7.93 6.95
CA LEU A 31 5.10 -6.98 6.07
C LEU A 31 5.12 -5.58 6.69
N LEU A 32 3.96 -5.08 7.12
CA LEU A 32 3.76 -3.70 7.57
C LEU A 32 4.45 -3.38 8.90
N GLU A 33 4.67 -4.39 9.73
CA GLU A 33 5.44 -4.30 10.99
C GLU A 33 6.88 -4.80 10.79
N GLY A 34 7.21 -5.29 9.58
CA GLY A 34 8.52 -5.77 9.21
C GLY A 34 9.54 -4.63 9.10
N ARG A 35 10.79 -4.93 9.47
CA ARG A 35 11.88 -3.96 9.50
C ARG A 35 12.15 -3.36 8.11
N ASP A 36 12.12 -4.19 7.07
CA ASP A 36 12.35 -3.75 5.69
C ASP A 36 11.33 -2.72 5.21
N TYR A 37 10.04 -2.89 5.56
CA TYR A 37 9.00 -1.93 5.22
C TYR A 37 9.17 -0.63 6.01
N MET A 38 9.49 -0.71 7.29
CA MET A 38 9.68 0.46 8.15
C MET A 38 10.89 1.28 7.71
N ASP A 39 12.02 0.63 7.41
CA ASP A 39 13.23 1.29 6.90
C ASP A 39 12.99 1.98 5.55
N TRP A 40 12.25 1.32 4.66
CA TRP A 40 11.81 1.93 3.40
C TRP A 40 10.90 3.14 3.62
N LYS A 41 9.88 3.01 4.47
CA LYS A 41 8.91 4.06 4.78
C LYS A 41 9.55 5.30 5.40
N GLU A 42 10.59 5.10 6.22
CA GLU A 42 11.38 6.18 6.83
C GLU A 42 12.35 6.87 5.85
N GLY A 43 12.35 6.48 4.57
CA GLY A 43 13.19 7.08 3.54
C GLY A 43 14.65 6.66 3.63
N ARG A 44 14.96 5.61 4.41
CA ARG A 44 16.31 5.04 4.51
C ARG A 44 16.59 4.02 3.39
N GLY A 45 15.61 3.76 2.51
CA GLY A 45 15.69 2.79 1.41
C GLY A 45 15.15 3.33 0.09
N GLY A 46 15.48 2.64 -1.01
CA GLY A 46 15.08 2.96 -2.38
C GLY A 46 13.73 2.35 -2.78
N VAL A 47 13.74 1.46 -3.76
CA VAL A 47 12.52 0.76 -4.22
C VAL A 47 12.22 -0.42 -3.30
N PHE A 48 10.99 -0.49 -2.80
CA PHE A 48 10.47 -1.66 -2.07
C PHE A 48 9.57 -2.47 -2.99
N TRP A 49 9.87 -3.77 -3.15
CA TRP A 49 9.18 -4.63 -4.11
C TRP A 49 8.47 -5.79 -3.41
N LEU A 50 7.14 -5.76 -3.42
CA LEU A 50 6.30 -6.85 -2.93
C LEU A 50 5.88 -7.75 -4.09
N HIS A 51 6.43 -8.96 -4.15
CA HIS A 51 6.12 -9.95 -5.18
C HIS A 51 5.19 -11.06 -4.66
N GLY A 52 4.40 -11.62 -5.57
CA GLY A 52 3.49 -12.73 -5.28
C GLY A 52 2.61 -13.04 -6.48
N ILE A 53 1.98 -14.21 -6.48
CA ILE A 53 1.11 -14.65 -7.58
C ILE A 53 -0.05 -13.66 -7.84
N PRO A 54 -0.62 -13.60 -9.05
CA PRO A 54 -1.83 -12.83 -9.30
C PRO A 54 -2.95 -13.23 -8.33
N GLY A 55 -3.72 -12.26 -7.84
CA GLY A 55 -4.83 -12.51 -6.91
C GLY A 55 -4.45 -12.76 -5.45
N CYS A 56 -3.16 -12.78 -5.06
CA CYS A 56 -2.75 -13.02 -3.66
C CYS A 56 -2.96 -11.83 -2.70
N GLY A 57 -3.81 -10.85 -3.03
CA GLY A 57 -4.17 -9.76 -2.12
C GLY A 57 -3.17 -8.61 -1.98
N LYS A 58 -2.11 -8.53 -2.82
CA LYS A 58 -1.09 -7.46 -2.72
C LYS A 58 -1.67 -6.03 -2.70
N SER A 59 -2.73 -5.77 -3.47
CA SER A 59 -3.37 -4.46 -3.56
C SER A 59 -4.36 -4.17 -2.41
N VAL A 60 -4.75 -5.21 -1.65
CA VAL A 60 -5.71 -5.13 -0.53
C VAL A 60 -5.00 -5.00 0.82
N LEU A 61 -3.73 -5.36 0.87
CA LEU A 61 -2.87 -5.35 2.05
C LEU A 61 -2.86 -3.99 2.79
#